data_AF-A0A7X2MTX4-F1
#
_entry.id   AF-A0A7X2MTX4-F1
#
_cell.length_a   1.000
_cell.length_b   1.000
_cell.length_c   1.000
_cell.angle_alpha   90.00
_cell.angle_beta   90.00
_cell.angle_gamma   90.00
#
_symmetry.space_group_name_H-M   'P 1'
#
loop_
_entity.id
_entity.type
_entity.pdbx_description
1 polymer ?
#
loop_
_entity_poly.entity_id
_entity_poly.type
_entity_poly.pdbx_seq_one_letter_code
_entity_poly.pdbx_strand_id
1 'polypeptide(L)' 'MSKLICSLLLSLSVLSAPAWSAPAGDIRQTGFVYCVSGTLNTFNPQMASSGLTVDTLAAQLYDRLLDVDPYTYRL' A
#
# COMPACT_ATOMS: atom_id res chain seq x y z
N MET A 1 6.02 28.64 -35.24
CA MET A 1 5.41 27.32 -34.93
C MET A 1 6.41 26.42 -34.21
N SER A 2 7.49 25.96 -34.85
CA SER A 2 8.51 25.07 -34.23
C SER A 2 9.18 25.64 -32.96
N LYS A 3 9.52 26.95 -32.94
CA LYS A 3 10.15 27.59 -31.75
C LYS A 3 9.24 27.61 -30.51
N LEU A 4 7.92 27.76 -30.71
CA LEU A 4 6.95 27.75 -29.60
C LEU A 4 6.81 26.35 -28.99
N ILE A 5 6.86 25.32 -29.84
CA ILE A 5 6.78 23.92 -29.41
C ILE A 5 8.02 23.55 -28.59
N CYS A 6 9.22 23.95 -29.02
CA CYS A 6 10.45 23.72 -28.24
C CYS A 6 10.41 24.44 -26.88
N SER A 7 9.93 25.69 -26.82
CA SER A 7 9.81 26.41 -25.54
C SER A 7 8.79 25.77 -24.60
N LEU A 8 7.67 25.27 -25.12
CA LEU A 8 6.66 24.58 -24.32
C LEU A 8 7.20 23.25 -23.77
N LEU A 9 7.88 22.47 -24.60
CA LEU A 9 8.51 21.21 -24.19
C LEU A 9 9.58 21.43 -23.11
N LEU A 10 10.41 22.47 -23.25
CA LEU A 10 11.42 22.81 -22.24
C LEU A 10 10.79 23.19 -20.89
N SER A 11 9.69 23.94 -20.92
CA SER A 11 8.97 24.31 -19.70
C SER A 11 8.35 23.11 -18.99
N LEU A 12 7.82 22.14 -19.75
CA LEU A 12 7.20 20.95 -19.19
C LEU A 12 8.22 20.01 -18.53
N SER A 13 9.45 19.94 -19.07
CA SER A 13 10.55 19.20 -18.45
C SER A 13 11.09 19.81 -17.14
N VAL A 14 10.81 21.08 -16.86
CA VAL A 14 11.19 21.70 -15.57
C VAL A 14 10.15 21.42 -14.47
N LEU A 15 8.90 21.14 -14.85
CA LEU A 15 7.84 20.79 -13.88
C LEU A 15 7.81 19.31 -13.49
N SER A 16 8.56 18.44 -14.17
CA SER A 16 8.73 17.05 -13.74
C SER A 16 9.68 17.00 -12.54
N ALA A 17 9.13 17.13 -11.34
CA ALA A 17 9.86 16.81 -10.13
C ALA A 17 10.29 15.32 -10.16
N PRO A 18 11.53 14.98 -9.75
CA PRO A 18 11.89 13.59 -9.54
C PRO A 18 11.02 13.03 -8.41
N ALA A 19 10.35 11.91 -8.66
CA ALA A 19 9.75 11.12 -7.59
C ALA A 19 10.90 10.51 -6.77
N TRP A 20 11.27 11.18 -5.68
CA TRP A 20 12.27 10.64 -4.76
C TRP A 20 11.60 9.53 -3.94
N SER A 21 12.21 8.34 -3.88
CA SER A 21 11.83 7.36 -2.88
C SER A 21 11.98 7.95 -1.48
N ALA A 22 11.16 7.53 -0.53
CA ALA A 22 11.37 7.89 0.87
C ALA A 22 12.83 7.59 1.27
N PRO A 23 13.46 8.42 2.12
CA PRO A 23 14.78 8.14 2.67
C PRO A 23 14.78 6.71 3.24
N ALA A 24 15.88 5.98 3.03
CA ALA A 24 16.06 4.65 3.60
C ALA A 24 16.26 4.76 5.12
N GLY A 25 15.19 5.06 5.85
CA GLY A 25 15.10 4.86 7.29
C GLY A 25 14.89 3.38 7.59
N ASP A 26 15.39 2.92 8.73
CA ASP A 26 15.08 1.58 9.21
C ASP A 26 13.55 1.46 9.40
N ILE A 27 12.91 0.53 8.69
CA ILE A 27 11.47 0.27 8.77
C ILE A 27 11.01 -0.02 10.21
N ARG A 28 11.93 -0.46 11.08
CA ARG A 28 11.67 -0.69 12.51
C ARG A 28 11.49 0.60 13.31
N GLN A 29 11.83 1.76 12.75
CA GLN A 29 11.67 3.06 13.41
C GLN A 29 10.33 3.72 13.07
N THR A 30 9.75 3.42 11.91
CA THR A 30 8.52 4.07 11.40
C THR A 30 7.38 3.10 11.13
N GLY A 31 7.63 1.80 11.22
CA GLY A 31 6.66 0.74 10.95
C GLY A 31 6.93 -0.52 11.77
N PHE A 32 6.31 -1.61 11.35
CA PHE A 32 6.46 -2.92 11.97
C PHE A 32 6.71 -4.00 10.92
N VAL A 33 7.37 -5.08 11.33
CA VAL A 33 7.59 -6.27 10.50
C VAL A 33 6.78 -7.41 11.11
N TYR A 34 5.86 -7.97 10.33
CA TYR A 34 5.07 -9.13 10.72
C TYR A 34 5.45 -10.34 9.87
N CYS A 35 6.06 -11.36 10.50
CA CYS A 35 6.52 -12.56 9.82
C CYS A 35 5.39 -13.58 9.71
N VAL A 36 5.02 -13.94 8.48
CA VAL A 36 4.01 -14.97 8.19
C VAL A 36 4.64 -16.29 7.82
N SER A 37 3.95 -17.40 8.12
CA SER A 37 4.37 -18.74 7.71
C SER A 37 3.76 -19.11 6.36
N GLY A 38 4.29 -18.56 5.28
CA GLY A 38 3.87 -18.88 3.91
C GLY A 38 3.87 -17.70 2.96
N THR A 39 3.34 -17.92 1.76
CA THR A 39 3.19 -16.91 0.71
C THR A 39 1.73 -16.54 0.52
N LEU A 40 1.46 -15.33 0.02
CA LEU A 40 0.11 -14.90 -0.37
C LEU A 40 -0.22 -15.38 -1.78
N ASN A 41 -1.39 -16.00 -1.95
CA ASN A 41 -1.87 -16.48 -3.24
C ASN A 41 -2.93 -15.55 -3.85
N THR A 42 -3.59 -14.74 -3.02
CA THR A 42 -4.56 -13.72 -3.42
C THR A 42 -4.66 -12.64 -2.34
N PHE A 43 -5.02 -11.43 -2.75
CA PHE A 43 -5.34 -10.32 -1.85
C PHE A 43 -6.85 -10.19 -1.61
N ASN A 44 -7.68 -10.84 -2.42
CA ASN A 44 -9.13 -10.85 -2.23
C ASN A 44 -9.49 -11.86 -1.14
N PRO A 45 -9.97 -11.42 0.04
CA PRO A 45 -10.30 -12.33 1.15
C PRO A 45 -11.38 -13.35 0.78
N GLN A 46 -12.26 -13.03 -0.18
CA GLN A 46 -13.34 -13.92 -0.64
C GLN A 46 -12.85 -15.10 -1.48
N MET A 47 -11.61 -15.03 -1.97
CA MET A 47 -10.97 -16.09 -2.77
C MET A 47 -9.85 -16.79 -2.00
N ALA A 48 -9.59 -16.38 -0.76
CA ALA A 48 -8.51 -16.93 0.05
C ALA A 48 -8.87 -18.33 0.55
N SER A 49 -7.92 -19.25 0.42
CA SER A 49 -8.00 -20.60 1.01
C SER A 49 -7.12 -20.75 2.26
N SER A 50 -6.30 -19.75 2.57
CA SER A 50 -5.42 -19.72 3.74
C SER A 50 -5.76 -18.52 4.65
N GLY A 51 -5.55 -18.70 5.96
CA GLY A 51 -5.74 -17.64 6.95
C GLY A 51 -4.78 -16.46 6.77
N LEU A 52 -3.68 -16.61 6.03
CA LEU A 52 -2.72 -15.51 5.84
C LEU A 52 -3.37 -14.27 5.23
N THR A 53 -4.14 -14.41 4.15
CA THR A 53 -4.84 -13.26 3.54
C THR A 53 -5.93 -12.73 4.46
N VAL A 54 -6.69 -13.61 5.13
CA VAL A 54 -7.85 -13.23 5.96
C VAL A 54 -7.43 -12.55 7.26
N ASP A 55 -6.48 -13.13 7.99
CA ASP A 55 -6.13 -12.73 9.34
C ASP A 55 -5.12 -11.58 9.36
N THR A 56 -4.17 -11.56 8.42
CA THR A 56 -3.04 -10.62 8.47
C THR A 56 -3.26 -9.37 7.65
N LEU A 57 -4.02 -9.48 6.55
CA LEU A 57 -4.04 -8.45 5.51
C LEU A 57 -5.44 -7.90 5.23
N ALA A 58 -6.50 -8.69 5.41
CA ALA A 58 -7.84 -8.22 5.16
C ALA A 58 -8.18 -7.00 6.04
N ALA A 59 -7.82 -7.04 7.33
CA ALA A 59 -8.01 -5.93 8.25
C ALA A 59 -7.17 -4.68 7.93
N GLN A 60 -6.13 -4.79 7.10
CA GLN A 60 -5.29 -3.66 6.68
C GLN A 60 -5.76 -3.03 5.37
N LEU A 61 -6.45 -3.79 4.53
CA LEU A 61 -6.81 -3.38 3.16
C LEU A 61 -8.32 -3.16 2.97
N TYR A 62 -9.17 -3.71 3.85
CA TYR A 62 -10.61 -3.68 3.70
C TYR A 62 -11.31 -3.39 5.03
N ASP A 63 -12.40 -2.65 4.93
CA ASP A 63 -13.35 -2.47 6.03
C ASP A 63 -14.44 -3.56 6.00
N ARG A 64 -15.08 -3.76 7.15
CA ARG A 64 -16.25 -4.63 7.30
C ARG A 64 -17.46 -3.82 7.72
N LEU A 65 -18.66 -4.32 7.39
CA LEU A 65 -19.91 -3.70 7.84
C LEU A 65 -20.09 -3.81 9.36
N LEU A 66 -19.63 -4.92 9.92
CA LEU A 66 -19.62 -5.21 11.35
C LEU A 66 -18.25 -5.81 11.69
N ASP A 67 -17.76 -5.53 12.89
CA ASP A 67 -16.52 -6.11 13.41
C ASP A 67 -16.73 -6.62 14.83
N VAL A 68 -15.87 -7.53 15.28
CA VAL A 68 -15.89 -8.04 16.64
C VAL A 68 -14.81 -7.33 17.44
N ASP A 69 -15.19 -6.71 18.55
CA ASP A 69 -14.24 -6.12 19.49
C ASP A 69 -13.30 -7.21 20.03
N PRO A 70 -11.97 -7.08 19.86
CA PRO A 70 -11.03 -8.15 20.15
C PRO A 70 -10.83 -8.41 21.66
N TYR A 71 -11.31 -7.52 22.54
CA TYR A 71 -11.13 -7.62 23.99
C TYR A 71 -12.38 -8.11 24.71
N THR A 72 -13.55 -7.79 24.19
CA THR A 72 -14.86 -8.06 24.77
C THR A 72 -15.64 -9.11 23.99
N TYR A 73 -15.20 -9.45 22.77
CA TYR A 73 -15.84 -10.40 21.85
C TYR A 73 -17.29 -10.03 21.50
N ARG A 74 -17.61 -8.73 21.52
CA ARG A 74 -18.92 -8.20 21.14
C ARG A 74 -18.88 -7.72 19.69
N LEU A 75 -20.01 -7.87 19.00
CA LEU A 75 -20.30 -7.20 17.72
C LEU A 75 -20.62 -5.72 17.93
#